data_AF-A0A949G8W0-F1
#
_entry.id   AF-A0A949G8W0-F1
#
_cell.length_a   1.000
_cell.length_b   1.000
_cell.length_c   1.000
_cell.angle_alpha   90.00
_cell.angle_beta   90.00
_cell.angle_gamma   90.00
#
_symmetry.space_group_name_H-M   'P 1'
#
loop_
_entity.id
_entity.type
_entity.pdbx_description
1 polymer ?
#
loop_
_entity_poly.entity_id
_entity_poly.type
_entity_poly.pdbx_seq_one_letter_code
_entity_poly.pdbx_strand_id
1 'polypeptide(L)'
;MKIKPYFKSALAKPFQGKHFHDVGTTVVMNTEVHTKTIGDFIIMLPDPVSLNLNNAQGFIDKSGKLKERINKAKKSTVFSKILNETVIAGRSNEEIKALDPAANIFRVLDQDKVFEYIQSSIGVVVSLITAVESFVNLIIPYNYVHSRTNRKGEKETLDKVQVVRKLSIEEKLEIVTIIKGKGDLKQQSFWNSFKIVKDLRDNVIHFKKMDNNINQMWSPIIAAFFDSDLQKLFDDIVALIGYLDPKYLES
;
A
#
# COMPACT_ATOMS: atom_id res chain seq x y z
N MET A 1 4.41 15.56 -13.56
CA MET A 1 3.18 15.80 -14.35
C MET A 1 2.22 16.59 -13.47
N LYS A 2 1.82 17.82 -13.84
CA LYS A 2 0.91 18.64 -13.03
C LYS A 2 -0.53 18.33 -13.43
N ILE A 3 -1.24 17.59 -12.58
CA ILE A 3 -2.64 17.18 -12.78
C ILE A 3 -3.53 18.37 -12.38
N LYS A 4 -4.49 18.74 -13.24
CA LYS A 4 -5.45 19.84 -12.99
C LYS A 4 -6.77 19.24 -12.50
N PRO A 5 -7.36 19.74 -11.40
CA PRO A 5 -8.61 19.20 -10.87
C PRO A 5 -9.83 19.67 -11.69
N TYR A 6 -10.69 18.72 -12.07
CA TYR A 6 -12.02 19.00 -12.61
C TYR A 6 -13.07 18.78 -11.51
N PHE A 7 -13.60 19.88 -10.95
CA PHE A 7 -14.74 19.80 -10.04
C PHE A 7 -16.04 19.65 -10.84
N LYS A 8 -16.86 18.68 -10.46
CA LYS A 8 -18.33 18.79 -10.52
C LYS A 8 -18.87 18.51 -9.12
N SER A 9 -18.82 19.51 -8.23
CA SER A 9 -19.70 19.55 -7.06
C SER A 9 -20.66 20.71 -7.20
N ALA A 10 -21.91 20.48 -6.85
CA ALA A 10 -22.99 21.47 -6.82
C ALA A 10 -22.86 22.43 -5.61
N LEU A 11 -21.65 22.95 -5.35
CA LEU A 11 -21.48 24.03 -4.38
C LEU A 11 -21.46 25.35 -5.15
N ALA A 12 -22.46 26.19 -4.87
CA ALA A 12 -22.65 27.49 -5.51
C ALA A 12 -21.47 28.47 -5.32
N LYS A 13 -20.53 28.18 -4.40
CA LYS A 13 -19.28 28.93 -4.19
C LYS A 13 -18.13 28.03 -3.68
N PRO A 14 -16.86 28.37 -3.94
CA PRO A 14 -15.70 27.66 -3.39
C PRO A 14 -15.59 27.84 -1.87
N PHE A 15 -15.32 26.75 -1.14
CA PHE A 15 -15.01 26.78 0.29
C PHE A 15 -13.55 27.21 0.52
N GLN A 16 -13.31 28.22 1.37
CA GLN A 16 -11.97 28.68 1.74
C GLN A 16 -11.60 28.17 3.14
N GLY A 17 -10.92 27.02 3.22
CA GLY A 17 -10.45 26.39 4.47
C GLY A 17 -9.00 25.87 4.36
N LYS A 18 -8.35 25.62 5.51
CA LYS A 18 -6.89 25.38 5.60
C LYS A 18 -6.40 23.95 5.36
N HIS A 19 -7.26 22.94 5.40
CA HIS A 19 -6.90 21.56 5.08
C HIS A 19 -8.15 20.84 4.61
N PHE A 20 -8.06 20.12 3.49
CA PHE A 20 -8.56 18.76 3.25
C PHE A 20 -8.30 18.42 1.78
N HIS A 21 -7.63 17.28 1.57
CA HIS A 21 -7.17 16.70 0.30
C HIS A 21 -5.93 17.35 -0.33
N ASP A 22 -4.96 16.52 -0.73
CA ASP A 22 -3.80 16.95 -1.48
C ASP A 22 -4.22 17.61 -2.79
N VAL A 23 -3.45 18.61 -3.21
CA VAL A 23 -3.65 19.33 -4.47
C VAL A 23 -3.72 18.32 -5.62
N GLY A 24 -4.87 18.27 -6.31
CA GLY A 24 -5.10 17.37 -7.45
C GLY A 24 -5.96 16.14 -7.18
N THR A 25 -6.51 15.98 -5.97
CA THR A 25 -7.40 14.86 -5.66
C THR A 25 -8.83 15.07 -6.20
N THR A 26 -9.34 14.13 -6.99
CA THR A 26 -10.72 14.13 -7.49
C THR A 26 -11.70 13.69 -6.40
N VAL A 27 -12.62 14.59 -6.03
CA VAL A 27 -13.71 14.34 -5.06
C VAL A 27 -14.88 13.72 -5.81
N VAL A 28 -15.24 12.50 -5.46
CA VAL A 28 -16.30 11.72 -6.16
C VAL A 28 -17.51 11.41 -5.29
N MET A 29 -17.41 11.58 -3.97
CA MET A 29 -18.51 11.32 -3.06
C MET A 29 -18.71 12.49 -2.10
N ASN A 30 -19.95 12.96 -1.99
CA ASN A 30 -20.41 13.72 -0.84
C ASN A 30 -21.40 12.86 -0.06
N THR A 31 -21.27 12.82 1.25
CA THR A 31 -22.26 12.16 2.10
C THR A 31 -22.45 12.95 3.38
N GLU A 32 -23.70 13.00 3.82
CA GLU A 32 -24.02 13.39 5.18
C GLU A 32 -23.62 12.24 6.10
N VAL A 33 -22.89 12.56 7.15
CA VAL A 33 -22.42 11.62 8.16
C VAL A 33 -23.00 12.06 9.49
N HIS A 34 -23.69 11.12 10.13
CA HIS A 34 -24.29 11.32 11.45
C HIS A 34 -23.46 10.55 12.47
N THR A 35 -22.80 11.27 13.39
CA THR A 35 -21.98 10.64 14.44
C THR A 35 -22.43 11.06 15.83
N LYS A 36 -22.35 10.13 16.78
CA LYS A 36 -22.67 10.42 18.19
C LYS A 36 -21.68 11.40 18.83
N THR A 37 -20.43 11.39 18.38
CA THR A 37 -19.33 12.14 19.02
C THR A 37 -19.14 13.54 18.44
N ILE A 38 -19.26 13.69 17.12
CA ILE A 38 -18.92 14.93 16.39
C ILE A 38 -20.20 15.61 15.87
N GLY A 39 -21.35 14.95 15.98
CA GLY A 39 -22.60 15.41 15.40
C GLY A 39 -22.68 15.13 13.90
N ASP A 40 -23.51 15.92 13.23
CA ASP A 40 -23.81 15.78 11.81
C ASP A 40 -22.88 16.66 10.98
N PHE A 41 -22.25 16.08 9.96
CA PHE A 41 -21.40 16.83 9.04
C PHE A 41 -21.45 16.26 7.62
N ILE A 42 -21.22 17.12 6.63
CA ILE A 42 -21.03 16.69 5.25
C ILE A 42 -19.55 16.43 5.05
N ILE A 43 -19.21 15.22 4.59
CA ILE A 43 -17.85 14.91 4.16
C ILE A 43 -17.80 14.78 2.64
N MET A 44 -16.76 15.37 2.08
CA MET A 44 -16.34 15.16 0.70
C MET A 44 -15.19 14.15 0.73
N LEU A 45 -15.37 13.01 0.08
CA LEU A 45 -14.37 11.96 0.04
C LEU A 45 -13.72 11.90 -1.34
N PRO A 46 -12.38 11.75 -1.37
CA PRO A 46 -11.68 11.52 -2.61
C PRO A 46 -12.01 10.14 -3.16
N ASP A 47 -11.75 9.94 -4.45
CA ASP A 47 -11.71 8.62 -5.05
C ASP A 47 -10.77 7.70 -4.23
N PRO A 48 -11.22 6.50 -3.82
CA PRO A 48 -10.40 5.59 -3.03
C PRO A 48 -9.11 5.17 -3.74
N VAL A 49 -9.08 5.11 -5.07
CA VAL A 49 -7.84 4.77 -5.81
C VAL A 49 -6.82 5.90 -5.65
N SER A 50 -7.23 7.14 -5.94
CA SER A 50 -6.41 8.35 -5.80
C SER A 50 -5.92 8.57 -4.37
N LEU A 51 -6.79 8.36 -3.37
CA LEU A 51 -6.41 8.43 -1.97
C LEU A 51 -5.26 7.48 -1.63
N ASN A 52 -5.36 6.23 -2.09
CA ASN A 52 -4.33 5.22 -1.81
C ASN A 52 -3.04 5.47 -2.61
N LEU A 53 -3.13 5.99 -3.84
CA LEU A 53 -1.94 6.41 -4.59
C LEU A 53 -1.24 7.59 -3.90
N ASN A 54 -1.98 8.61 -3.44
CA ASN A 54 -1.40 9.73 -2.71
C ASN A 54 -0.75 9.28 -1.39
N ASN A 55 -1.39 8.39 -0.65
CA ASN A 55 -0.80 7.78 0.55
C ASN A 55 0.51 7.05 0.22
N ALA A 56 0.52 6.24 -0.85
CA ALA A 56 1.73 5.54 -1.30
C ALA A 56 2.86 6.53 -1.62
N GLN A 57 2.58 7.61 -2.35
CA GLN A 57 3.56 8.64 -2.68
C GLN A 57 4.10 9.33 -1.42
N GLY A 58 3.23 9.68 -0.46
CA GLY A 58 3.66 10.26 0.81
C GLY A 58 4.61 9.34 1.60
N PHE A 59 4.34 8.03 1.59
CA PHE A 59 5.25 7.04 2.16
C PHE A 59 6.57 6.92 1.39
N ILE A 60 6.54 6.99 0.05
CA ILE A 60 7.76 6.96 -0.79
C ILE A 60 8.66 8.16 -0.48
N ASP A 61 8.09 9.37 -0.41
CA ASP A 61 8.84 10.59 -0.10
C ASP A 61 9.51 10.49 1.28
N LYS A 62 8.82 9.91 2.27
CA LYS A 62 9.37 9.64 3.60
C LYS A 62 10.48 8.58 3.53
N SER A 63 10.22 7.45 2.88
CA SER A 63 11.18 6.34 2.71
C SER A 63 12.46 6.77 2.00
N GLY A 64 12.37 7.59 0.94
CA GLY A 64 13.52 8.10 0.20
C GLY A 64 14.46 8.91 1.09
N LYS A 65 13.91 9.86 1.86
CA LYS A 65 14.67 10.66 2.85
C LYS A 65 15.32 9.77 3.91
N LEU A 66 14.62 8.74 4.39
CA LEU A 66 15.15 7.81 5.38
C LEU A 66 16.29 6.96 4.81
N LYS A 67 16.13 6.41 3.59
CA LYS A 67 17.16 5.61 2.91
C LYS A 67 18.44 6.41 2.69
N GLU A 68 18.33 7.67 2.28
CA GLU A 68 19.48 8.56 2.13
C GLU A 68 20.20 8.78 3.48
N ARG A 69 19.46 9.03 4.55
CA ARG A 69 20.02 9.21 5.91
C ARG A 69 20.68 7.93 6.42
N ILE A 70 20.10 6.76 6.16
CA ILE A 70 20.67 5.45 6.51
C ILE A 70 21.99 5.24 5.76
N ASN A 71 22.02 5.48 4.45
CA ASN A 71 23.23 5.33 3.62
C ASN A 71 24.35 6.28 4.05
N LYS A 72 24.03 7.53 4.41
CA LYS A 72 24.99 8.52 4.90
C LYS A 72 25.60 8.14 6.25
N ALA A 73 24.89 7.40 7.09
CA ALA A 73 25.35 7.01 8.42
C ALA A 73 26.51 5.98 8.42
N LYS A 74 27.00 5.56 7.23
CA LYS A 74 28.19 4.73 6.98
C LYS A 74 28.56 3.76 8.14
N LYS A 75 28.06 2.53 8.03
CA LYS A 75 28.59 1.26 8.58
C LYS A 75 28.02 0.63 9.85
N SER A 76 27.09 1.21 10.61
CA SER A 76 26.54 0.48 11.78
C SER A 76 25.11 0.82 12.13
N THR A 77 24.16 0.04 11.61
CA THR A 77 22.88 -0.17 12.28
C THR A 77 22.84 -1.59 12.81
N VAL A 78 23.21 -1.73 14.09
CA VAL A 78 23.13 -3.01 14.80
C VAL A 78 21.65 -3.26 15.11
N PHE A 79 21.12 -4.37 14.61
CA PHE A 79 19.98 -5.05 15.20
C PHE A 79 20.53 -6.00 16.26
N SER A 80 20.44 -5.65 17.54
CA SER A 80 20.64 -6.66 18.58
C SER A 80 19.39 -7.52 18.61
N LYS A 81 19.55 -8.83 18.41
CA LYS A 81 18.48 -9.84 18.49
C LYS A 81 17.84 -9.93 19.89
N ILE A 82 18.43 -9.28 20.90
CA ILE A 82 18.29 -9.67 22.31
C ILE A 82 17.53 -8.61 23.13
N LEU A 83 17.27 -7.43 22.57
CA LEU A 83 16.79 -6.30 23.35
C LEU A 83 15.36 -5.93 22.97
N ASN A 84 14.39 -6.66 23.53
CA ASN A 84 13.02 -6.13 23.64
C ASN A 84 12.96 -5.15 24.81
N GLU A 85 11.95 -4.28 24.84
CA GLU A 85 11.81 -3.19 25.83
C GLU A 85 11.99 -3.67 27.28
N THR A 86 11.50 -4.87 27.61
CA THR A 86 11.64 -5.51 28.92
C THR A 86 13.08 -5.88 29.30
N VAL A 87 13.97 -6.13 28.33
CA VAL A 87 15.40 -6.40 28.57
C VAL A 87 16.20 -5.10 28.70
N ILE A 88 15.73 -3.98 28.12
CA ILE A 88 16.45 -2.69 28.09
C ILE A 88 15.99 -1.75 29.21
N ALA A 89 14.72 -1.84 29.64
CA ALA A 89 14.13 -0.94 30.61
C ALA A 89 14.91 -0.98 31.95
N GLY A 90 15.45 0.17 32.35
CA GLY A 90 16.18 0.34 33.60
C GLY A 90 17.63 -0.17 33.60
N ARG A 91 18.17 -0.64 32.47
CA ARG A 91 19.57 -1.09 32.35
C ARG A 91 20.47 0.00 31.75
N SER A 92 21.70 0.07 32.26
CA SER A 92 22.79 0.89 31.74
C SER A 92 23.38 0.32 30.44
N ASN A 93 24.08 1.17 29.69
CA ASN A 93 24.77 0.77 28.46
C ASN A 93 25.79 -0.36 28.71
N GLU A 94 26.45 -0.37 29.86
CA GLU A 94 27.42 -1.39 30.25
C GLU A 94 26.75 -2.76 30.46
N GLU A 95 25.60 -2.80 31.13
CA GLU A 95 24.81 -4.02 31.35
C GLU A 95 24.30 -4.62 30.04
N ILE A 96 23.91 -3.77 29.09
CA ILE A 96 23.41 -4.22 27.79
C ILE A 96 24.58 -4.77 26.93
N LYS A 97 25.78 -4.17 27.02
CA LYS A 97 27.01 -4.65 26.35
C LYS A 97 27.48 -6.00 26.89
N ALA A 98 27.24 -6.27 28.17
CA ALA A 98 27.55 -7.58 28.75
C ALA A 98 26.63 -8.68 28.21
N LEU A 99 25.38 -8.36 27.87
CA LEU A 99 24.40 -9.30 27.31
C LEU A 99 24.62 -9.57 25.82
N ASP A 100 25.14 -8.59 25.10
CA ASP A 100 25.51 -8.70 23.70
C ASP A 100 26.89 -8.05 23.49
N PRO A 101 27.99 -8.79 23.72
CA PRO A 101 29.35 -8.25 23.58
C PRO A 101 29.69 -7.77 22.15
N ALA A 102 28.91 -8.16 21.15
CA ALA A 102 29.00 -7.67 19.78
C ALA A 102 28.22 -6.36 19.54
N ALA A 103 27.41 -5.91 20.52
CA ALA A 103 26.66 -4.66 20.44
C ALA A 103 27.59 -3.46 20.59
N ASN A 104 27.95 -2.86 19.47
CA ASN A 104 28.78 -1.66 19.43
C ASN A 104 28.01 -0.34 19.61
N ILE A 105 26.66 -0.33 19.55
CA ILE A 105 25.82 0.87 19.61
C ILE A 105 24.45 0.55 20.25
N PHE A 106 24.02 1.31 21.26
CA PHE A 106 22.66 1.28 21.83
C PHE A 106 21.76 2.29 21.11
N ARG A 107 20.52 1.91 20.80
CA ARG A 107 19.54 2.77 20.11
C ARG A 107 18.29 2.96 20.94
N VAL A 108 17.77 4.18 20.93
CA VAL A 108 16.40 4.50 21.33
C VAL A 108 15.48 4.08 20.19
N LEU A 109 14.53 3.17 20.45
CA LEU A 109 13.67 2.54 19.44
C LEU A 109 12.90 3.57 18.60
N ASP A 110 12.44 4.67 19.21
CA ASP A 110 11.67 5.75 18.56
C ASP A 110 12.51 6.67 17.64
N GLN A 111 13.83 6.51 17.61
CA GLN A 111 14.73 7.25 16.72
C GLN A 111 15.33 6.36 15.63
N ASP A 112 14.89 5.11 15.52
CA ASP A 112 15.46 4.18 14.55
C ASP A 112 14.92 4.40 13.13
N LYS A 113 15.73 5.09 12.35
CA LYS A 113 15.46 5.39 10.93
C LYS A 113 15.24 4.13 10.09
N VAL A 114 15.84 2.98 10.46
CA VAL A 114 15.63 1.73 9.73
C VAL A 114 14.23 1.19 10.00
N PHE A 115 13.78 1.20 11.25
CA PHE A 115 12.43 0.83 11.61
C PHE A 115 11.40 1.76 10.92
N GLU A 116 11.61 3.07 10.98
CA GLU A 116 10.76 4.03 10.27
C GLU A 116 10.74 3.80 8.75
N TYR A 117 11.88 3.40 8.16
CA TYR A 117 11.98 3.08 6.74
C TYR A 117 11.16 1.83 6.41
N ILE A 118 11.25 0.78 7.23
CA ILE A 118 10.47 -0.45 7.07
C ILE A 118 8.98 -0.14 7.18
N GLN A 119 8.55 0.62 8.20
CA GLN A 119 7.15 1.03 8.37
C GLN A 119 6.64 1.81 7.16
N SER A 120 7.43 2.77 6.67
CA SER A 120 7.07 3.58 5.52
C SER A 120 6.98 2.71 4.26
N SER A 121 7.92 1.77 4.06
CA SER A 121 7.93 0.83 2.93
C SER A 121 6.74 -0.13 2.95
N ILE A 122 6.33 -0.61 4.13
CA ILE A 122 5.09 -1.37 4.32
C ILE A 122 3.88 -0.51 3.91
N GLY A 123 3.84 0.75 4.35
CA GLY A 123 2.82 1.72 3.97
C GLY A 123 2.69 1.86 2.45
N VAL A 124 3.81 1.91 1.71
CA VAL A 124 3.81 1.93 0.24
C VAL A 124 3.11 0.71 -0.33
N VAL A 125 3.57 -0.51 -0.01
CA VAL A 125 3.05 -1.73 -0.68
C VAL A 125 1.60 -2.02 -0.33
N VAL A 126 1.18 -1.73 0.91
CA VAL A 126 -0.22 -1.86 1.34
C VAL A 126 -1.10 -0.86 0.59
N SER A 127 -0.67 0.40 0.47
CA SER A 127 -1.43 1.44 -0.22
C SER A 127 -1.55 1.13 -1.72
N LEU A 128 -0.46 0.71 -2.37
CA LEU A 128 -0.47 0.34 -3.78
C LEU A 128 -1.45 -0.81 -4.11
N ILE A 129 -1.43 -1.89 -3.32
CA ILE A 129 -2.37 -3.00 -3.54
C ILE A 129 -3.80 -2.58 -3.23
N THR A 130 -4.02 -1.77 -2.19
CA THR A 130 -5.35 -1.23 -1.89
C THR A 130 -5.86 -0.33 -3.02
N ALA A 131 -4.99 0.43 -3.70
CA ALA A 131 -5.36 1.21 -4.87
C ALA A 131 -5.83 0.33 -6.03
N VAL A 132 -5.07 -0.72 -6.38
CA VAL A 132 -5.45 -1.68 -7.44
C VAL A 132 -6.75 -2.41 -7.08
N GLU A 133 -6.88 -2.84 -5.83
CA GLU A 133 -8.08 -3.52 -5.32
C GLU A 133 -9.32 -2.61 -5.41
N SER A 134 -9.18 -1.35 -4.99
CA SER A 134 -10.25 -0.35 -5.09
C SER A 134 -10.62 -0.09 -6.55
N PHE A 135 -9.62 0.01 -7.43
CA PHE A 135 -9.81 0.23 -8.86
C PHE A 135 -10.62 -0.91 -9.49
N VAL A 136 -10.20 -2.17 -9.33
CA VAL A 136 -10.91 -3.29 -9.95
C VAL A 136 -12.34 -3.42 -9.42
N ASN A 137 -12.55 -3.20 -8.11
CA ASN A 137 -13.88 -3.28 -7.50
C ASN A 137 -14.82 -2.15 -7.96
N LEU A 138 -14.27 -0.97 -8.27
CA LEU A 138 -15.01 0.17 -8.81
C LEU A 138 -15.38 -0.05 -10.28
N ILE A 139 -14.44 -0.53 -11.09
CA ILE A 139 -14.60 -0.71 -12.54
C ILE A 139 -15.56 -1.84 -12.89
N ILE A 140 -15.61 -2.92 -12.10
CA ILE A 140 -16.54 -4.04 -12.36
C ILE A 140 -17.99 -3.54 -12.23
N PRO A 141 -18.84 -3.63 -13.28
CA PRO A 141 -20.23 -3.15 -13.24
C PRO A 141 -21.08 -3.87 -12.19
N TYR A 142 -22.08 -3.19 -11.64
CA TYR A 142 -22.98 -3.77 -10.62
C TYR A 142 -23.71 -5.03 -11.10
N ASN A 143 -24.14 -5.04 -12.36
CA ASN A 143 -24.82 -6.15 -13.00
C ASN A 143 -23.86 -7.16 -13.66
N TYR A 144 -22.55 -7.09 -13.38
CA TYR A 144 -21.61 -8.06 -13.90
C TYR A 144 -21.82 -9.44 -13.29
N VAL A 145 -21.77 -10.46 -14.14
CA VAL A 145 -21.93 -11.86 -13.77
C VAL A 145 -20.74 -12.65 -14.30
N HIS A 146 -20.06 -13.37 -13.41
CA HIS A 146 -18.89 -14.16 -13.72
C HIS A 146 -19.19 -15.65 -13.58
N SER A 147 -19.05 -16.42 -14.66
CA SER A 147 -19.23 -17.88 -14.62
C SER A 147 -17.87 -18.56 -14.65
N ARG A 148 -17.62 -19.47 -13.70
CA ARG A 148 -16.40 -20.30 -13.68
C ARG A 148 -16.70 -21.71 -13.19
N THR A 149 -15.77 -22.62 -13.43
CA THR A 149 -15.79 -23.95 -12.83
C THR A 149 -15.00 -23.91 -11.53
N ASN A 150 -15.62 -24.29 -10.41
CA ASN A 150 -14.95 -24.32 -9.12
C ASN A 150 -13.97 -25.51 -9.02
N ARG A 151 -13.19 -25.59 -7.93
CA ARG A 151 -12.22 -26.68 -7.71
C ARG A 151 -12.85 -28.08 -7.63
N LYS A 152 -14.16 -28.18 -7.47
CA LYS A 152 -14.92 -29.44 -7.44
C LYS A 152 -15.47 -29.83 -8.81
N GLY A 153 -15.19 -29.04 -9.87
CA GLY A 153 -15.70 -29.29 -11.21
C GLY A 153 -17.12 -28.77 -11.45
N GLU A 154 -17.72 -28.08 -10.49
CA GLU A 154 -19.08 -27.54 -10.60
C GLU A 154 -19.06 -26.14 -11.21
N LYS A 155 -20.01 -25.85 -12.10
CA LYS A 155 -20.21 -24.50 -12.61
C LYS A 155 -20.79 -23.63 -11.50
N GLU A 156 -20.09 -22.55 -11.16
CA GLU A 156 -20.60 -21.50 -10.29
C GLU A 156 -20.72 -20.18 -11.04
N THR A 157 -21.79 -19.46 -10.73
CA THR A 157 -22.07 -18.12 -11.24
C THR A 157 -21.94 -17.16 -10.08
N LEU A 158 -21.07 -16.15 -10.22
CA LEU A 158 -20.77 -15.16 -9.21
C LEU A 158 -21.31 -13.80 -9.63
N ASP A 159 -22.13 -13.19 -8.76
CA ASP A 159 -22.51 -11.78 -8.89
C ASP A 159 -21.35 -10.83 -8.51
N LYS A 160 -21.50 -9.51 -8.71
CA LYS A 160 -20.48 -8.53 -8.34
C LYS A 160 -20.04 -8.65 -6.87
N VAL A 161 -20.96 -8.84 -5.93
CA VAL A 161 -20.63 -8.92 -4.50
C VAL A 161 -19.76 -10.13 -4.22
N GLN A 162 -20.07 -11.26 -4.85
CA GLN A 162 -19.30 -12.50 -4.74
C GLN A 162 -17.95 -12.38 -5.46
N VAL A 163 -17.89 -11.74 -6.63
CA VAL A 163 -16.64 -11.45 -7.34
C VAL A 163 -15.69 -10.65 -6.44
N VAL A 164 -16.19 -9.56 -5.85
CA VAL A 164 -15.40 -8.69 -4.96
C VAL A 164 -14.93 -9.42 -3.70
N ARG A 165 -15.73 -10.34 -3.14
CA ARG A 165 -15.39 -11.01 -1.87
C ARG A 165 -14.58 -12.30 -2.02
N LYS A 166 -14.78 -13.05 -3.12
CA LYS A 166 -14.25 -14.41 -3.26
C LYS A 166 -13.05 -14.51 -4.19
N LEU A 167 -12.94 -13.61 -5.16
CA LEU A 167 -11.85 -13.67 -6.13
C LEU A 167 -10.61 -12.96 -5.61
N SER A 168 -9.45 -13.49 -5.98
CA SER A 168 -8.17 -12.81 -5.79
C SER A 168 -8.08 -11.56 -6.67
N ILE A 169 -7.20 -10.64 -6.29
CA ILE A 169 -6.94 -9.42 -7.07
C ILE A 169 -6.47 -9.75 -8.50
N GLU A 170 -5.73 -10.85 -8.70
CA GLU A 170 -5.29 -11.32 -10.01
C GLU A 170 -6.47 -11.75 -10.88
N GLU A 171 -7.39 -12.55 -10.34
CA GLU A 171 -8.62 -12.95 -11.05
C GLU A 171 -9.49 -11.73 -11.39
N LYS A 172 -9.56 -10.73 -10.50
CA LYS A 172 -10.29 -9.49 -10.77
C LYS A 172 -9.62 -8.64 -11.86
N LEU A 173 -8.30 -8.60 -11.91
CA LEU A 173 -7.56 -7.92 -12.98
C LEU A 173 -7.81 -8.58 -14.34
N GLU A 174 -7.88 -9.91 -14.40
CA GLU A 174 -8.25 -10.65 -15.61
C GLU A 174 -9.69 -10.30 -16.06
N ILE A 175 -10.64 -10.23 -15.11
CA ILE A 175 -12.01 -9.77 -15.39
C ILE A 175 -12.03 -8.35 -15.95
N VAL A 176 -11.33 -7.41 -15.31
CA VAL A 176 -11.28 -6.00 -15.75
C VAL A 176 -10.63 -5.87 -17.12
N THR A 177 -9.60 -6.68 -17.41
CA THR A 177 -8.96 -6.75 -18.73
C THR A 177 -9.97 -7.10 -19.81
N ILE A 178 -10.83 -8.09 -19.56
CA ILE A 178 -11.92 -8.49 -20.47
C ILE A 178 -12.94 -7.36 -20.63
N ILE A 179 -13.41 -6.78 -19.52
CA ILE A 179 -14.40 -5.68 -19.52
C ILE A 179 -13.91 -4.47 -20.32
N LYS A 180 -12.61 -4.14 -20.21
CA LYS A 180 -11.99 -2.99 -20.87
C LYS A 180 -11.45 -3.31 -22.26
N GLY A 181 -11.58 -4.55 -22.74
CA GLY A 181 -11.08 -4.99 -24.05
C GLY A 181 -9.57 -4.85 -24.20
N LYS A 182 -8.81 -5.18 -23.15
CA LYS A 182 -7.34 -5.05 -23.11
C LYS A 182 -6.66 -6.38 -23.40
N GLY A 183 -5.41 -6.31 -23.88
CA GLY A 183 -4.56 -7.49 -24.08
C GLY A 183 -4.03 -8.06 -22.76
N ASP A 184 -3.34 -9.20 -22.83
CA ASP A 184 -2.81 -9.91 -21.68
C ASP A 184 -1.90 -9.01 -20.81
N LEU A 185 -2.29 -8.83 -19.55
CA LEU A 185 -1.54 -8.06 -18.56
C LEU A 185 -0.18 -8.68 -18.29
N LYS A 186 -0.05 -10.01 -18.38
CA LYS A 186 1.19 -10.73 -18.03
C LYS A 186 2.35 -10.42 -18.98
N GLN A 187 2.05 -9.89 -20.17
CA GLN A 187 3.04 -9.47 -21.16
C GLN A 187 3.49 -8.01 -20.97
N GLN A 188 2.85 -7.25 -20.07
CA GLN A 188 3.16 -5.85 -19.85
C GLN A 188 4.33 -5.69 -18.88
N SER A 189 5.16 -4.66 -19.09
CA SER A 189 6.35 -4.40 -18.27
C SER A 189 6.05 -4.17 -16.79
N PHE A 190 4.89 -3.60 -16.48
CA PHE A 190 4.44 -3.33 -15.10
C PHE A 190 4.00 -4.59 -14.34
N TRP A 191 3.76 -5.72 -15.02
CA TRP A 191 3.21 -6.92 -14.39
C TRP A 191 4.11 -7.49 -13.30
N ASN A 192 5.42 -7.53 -13.57
CA ASN A 192 6.40 -8.00 -12.60
C ASN A 192 6.41 -7.12 -11.34
N SER A 193 6.31 -5.80 -11.49
CA SER A 193 6.21 -4.88 -10.37
C SER A 193 4.93 -5.12 -9.56
N PHE A 194 3.79 -5.33 -10.21
CA PHE A 194 2.55 -5.73 -9.52
C PHE A 194 2.74 -7.02 -8.71
N LYS A 195 3.38 -8.04 -9.28
CA LYS A 195 3.68 -9.29 -8.56
C LYS A 195 4.57 -9.06 -7.34
N ILE A 196 5.62 -8.26 -7.47
CA ILE A 196 6.52 -7.90 -6.35
C ILE A 196 5.73 -7.19 -5.23
N VAL A 197 4.96 -6.16 -5.56
CA VAL A 197 4.17 -5.41 -4.55
C VAL A 197 3.16 -6.34 -3.86
N LYS A 198 2.46 -7.18 -4.64
CA LYS A 198 1.48 -8.13 -4.11
C LYS A 198 2.14 -9.12 -3.16
N ASP A 199 3.26 -9.70 -3.56
CA ASP A 199 3.95 -10.71 -2.76
C ASP A 199 4.55 -10.09 -1.49
N LEU A 200 5.13 -8.89 -1.56
CA LEU A 200 5.57 -8.13 -0.39
C LEU A 200 4.43 -7.86 0.58
N ARG A 201 3.29 -7.37 0.08
CA ARG A 201 2.08 -7.13 0.87
C ARG A 201 1.60 -8.41 1.54
N ASP A 202 1.47 -9.49 0.78
CA ASP A 202 0.99 -10.77 1.28
C ASP A 202 1.94 -11.36 2.34
N ASN A 203 3.26 -11.22 2.16
CA ASN A 203 4.27 -11.67 3.11
C ASN A 203 4.23 -10.87 4.43
N VAL A 204 4.03 -9.56 4.36
CA VAL A 204 3.90 -8.69 5.55
C VAL A 204 2.61 -8.97 6.34
N ILE A 205 1.49 -9.23 5.66
CA ILE A 205 0.19 -9.42 6.33
C ILE A 205 0.00 -10.86 6.82
N HIS A 206 0.34 -11.85 5.99
CA HIS A 206 -0.09 -13.22 6.24
C HIS A 206 0.97 -14.13 6.84
N PHE A 207 2.25 -13.74 6.82
CA PHE A 207 3.34 -14.55 7.39
C PHE A 207 3.26 -16.03 6.98
N LYS A 208 2.91 -16.29 5.71
CA LYS A 208 2.12 -17.47 5.31
C LYS A 208 2.88 -18.79 5.23
N LYS A 209 4.20 -18.83 5.49
CA LYS A 209 5.02 -20.04 5.36
C LYS A 209 6.22 -20.02 6.31
N MET A 210 6.46 -21.17 6.96
CA MET A 210 7.67 -21.61 7.69
C MET A 210 7.66 -21.46 9.23
N ASP A 211 8.28 -22.46 9.87
CA ASP A 211 8.25 -22.78 11.30
C ASP A 211 8.68 -21.63 12.21
N ASN A 212 7.73 -20.86 12.77
CA ASN A 212 7.81 -19.98 13.96
C ASN A 212 9.09 -19.14 14.21
N ASN A 213 10.01 -19.02 13.25
CA ASN A 213 11.29 -18.34 13.41
C ASN A 213 11.21 -16.96 12.78
N ILE A 214 10.84 -15.99 13.62
CA ILE A 214 10.63 -14.59 13.23
C ILE A 214 11.80 -13.98 12.44
N ASN A 215 13.03 -14.42 12.67
CA ASN A 215 14.21 -13.91 11.97
C ASN A 215 14.26 -14.37 10.51
N GLN A 216 13.88 -15.62 10.23
CA GLN A 216 13.79 -16.14 8.86
C GLN A 216 12.62 -15.52 8.10
N MET A 217 11.60 -15.04 8.81
CA MET A 217 10.42 -14.37 8.22
C MET A 217 10.74 -12.93 7.79
N TRP A 218 11.35 -12.13 8.68
CA TRP A 218 11.55 -10.70 8.44
C TRP A 218 12.75 -10.37 7.57
N SER A 219 13.85 -11.13 7.68
CA SER A 219 15.07 -10.84 6.92
C SER A 219 14.86 -10.70 5.41
N PRO A 220 14.18 -11.64 4.71
CA PRO A 220 13.96 -11.52 3.27
C PRO A 220 13.00 -10.37 2.91
N ILE A 221 12.01 -10.07 3.76
CA ILE A 221 11.07 -8.96 3.54
C ILE A 221 11.82 -7.62 3.64
N ILE A 222 12.63 -7.46 4.69
CA ILE A 222 13.42 -6.25 4.93
C ILE A 222 14.44 -6.07 3.79
N ALA A 223 15.17 -7.12 3.42
CA ALA A 223 16.10 -7.09 2.29
C ALA A 223 15.38 -6.64 1.01
N ALA A 224 14.23 -7.24 0.70
CA ALA A 224 13.45 -6.85 -0.47
C ALA A 224 12.99 -5.38 -0.43
N PHE A 225 12.66 -4.81 0.72
CA PHE A 225 12.37 -3.37 0.82
C PHE A 225 13.60 -2.48 0.56
N PHE A 226 14.79 -2.90 0.98
CA PHE A 226 16.02 -2.16 0.71
C PHE A 226 16.47 -2.29 -0.75
N ASP A 227 16.26 -3.45 -1.36
CA ASP A 227 16.66 -3.76 -2.74
C ASP A 227 15.64 -3.26 -3.78
N SER A 228 14.40 -3.00 -3.36
CA SER A 228 13.37 -2.46 -4.25
C SER A 228 13.53 -0.97 -4.51
N ASP A 229 13.20 -0.57 -5.74
CA ASP A 229 12.92 0.82 -6.10
C ASP A 229 11.42 1.09 -5.91
N LEU A 230 11.06 1.65 -4.75
CA LEU A 230 9.67 1.92 -4.39
C LEU A 230 8.99 2.93 -5.32
N GLN A 231 9.74 3.88 -5.88
CA GLN A 231 9.18 4.85 -6.84
C GLN A 231 8.86 4.15 -8.15
N LYS A 232 9.76 3.31 -8.65
CA LYS A 232 9.48 2.50 -9.85
C LYS A 232 8.27 1.59 -9.66
N LEU A 233 8.14 0.94 -8.49
CA LEU A 233 6.97 0.11 -8.19
C LEU A 233 5.68 0.93 -8.22
N PHE A 234 5.69 2.15 -7.68
CA PHE A 234 4.56 3.06 -7.76
C PHE A 234 4.23 3.44 -9.21
N ASP A 235 5.22 3.88 -9.98
CA ASP A 235 5.04 4.31 -11.36
C ASP A 235 4.46 3.18 -12.23
N ASP A 236 4.91 1.95 -12.01
CA ASP A 236 4.40 0.76 -12.71
C ASP A 236 2.95 0.42 -12.31
N ILE A 237 2.56 0.62 -11.04
CA ILE A 237 1.15 0.44 -10.62
C ILE A 237 0.25 1.52 -11.24
N VAL A 238 0.73 2.76 -11.31
CA VAL A 238 0.03 3.84 -12.03
C VAL A 238 -0.10 3.47 -13.51
N ALA A 239 0.96 2.95 -14.14
CA ALA A 239 0.92 2.48 -15.52
C ALA A 239 -0.05 1.31 -15.73
N LEU A 240 -0.17 0.38 -14.78
CA LEU A 240 -1.15 -0.71 -14.82
C LEU A 240 -2.58 -0.16 -14.85
N ILE A 241 -2.90 0.77 -13.95
CA ILE A 241 -4.23 1.38 -13.87
C ILE A 241 -4.52 2.17 -15.17
N GLY A 242 -3.56 2.98 -15.62
CA GLY A 242 -3.68 3.75 -16.87
C GLY A 242 -3.76 2.88 -18.12
N TYR A 243 -3.11 1.71 -18.15
CA TYR A 243 -3.25 0.76 -19.25
C TYR A 243 -4.68 0.21 -19.32
N LEU A 244 -5.26 -0.15 -18.18
CA LEU A 244 -6.63 -0.67 -18.10
C LEU A 244 -7.68 0.40 -18.38
N ASP A 245 -7.48 1.61 -17.88
CA ASP A 245 -8.37 2.75 -18.11
C ASP A 245 -7.57 4.07 -18.19
N PRO A 246 -7.15 4.49 -19.40
CA PRO A 246 -6.34 5.70 -19.58
C PRO A 246 -7.00 6.97 -19.04
N LYS A 247 -8.34 7.05 -19.14
CA LYS A 247 -9.11 8.21 -18.71
C LYS A 247 -9.25 8.30 -17.19
N TYR A 248 -8.96 7.23 -16.47
CA TYR A 248 -9.11 7.18 -15.01
C TYR A 248 -8.10 8.08 -14.29
N LEU A 249 -6.90 8.22 -14.85
CA LEU A 249 -5.82 9.02 -14.24
C LEU A 249 -5.71 10.42 -14.83
N GLU A 250 -6.50 10.71 -15.88
CA GLU A 250 -6.57 12.03 -16.53
C GLU A 250 -7.58 12.97 -15.84
N SER A 251 -8.35 12.48 -14.85
CA SER A 251 -9.47 13.17 -14.21
C SER A 251 -9.14 13.84 -12.88
#